data_AF-A0A031JX82-F1
#
_entry.id   AF-A0A031JX82-F1
#
_cell.length_a   1.000
_cell.length_b   1.000
_cell.length_c   1.000
_cell.angle_alpha   90.00
_cell.angle_beta   90.00
_cell.angle_gamma   90.00
#
_symmetry.space_group_name_H-M   'P 1'
#
loop_
_entity.id
_entity.type
_entity.pdbx_description
1 polymer ?
#
loop_
_entity_poly.entity_id
_entity_poly.type
_entity_poly.pdbx_seq_one_letter_code
_entity_poly.pdbx_strand_id
1 'polypeptide(L)'
;MLALIARALLSGVLIVAIAEIGKRLPALGALVASLPLVSVLGMILLWQARPDAENMAVHAGATFWYVLPSLPMFLLMPVLLRNGLGFWASLLAGCVLTIVLYSLMMHFGPRLGLKV
;
A
#
# COMPACT_ATOMS: atom_id res chain seq x y z
N MET A 1 -2.09 -2.48 25.53
CA MET A 1 -2.05 -0.99 25.44
C MET A 1 -0.68 -0.50 24.97
N LEU A 2 0.43 -0.77 25.70
CA LEU A 2 1.78 -0.31 25.32
C LEU A 2 2.22 -0.74 23.90
N ALA A 3 1.95 -1.98 23.51
CA ALA A 3 2.29 -2.47 22.16
C ALA A 3 1.53 -1.75 21.02
N LEU A 4 0.29 -1.33 21.26
CA LEU A 4 -0.49 -0.57 20.27
C LEU A 4 0.06 0.85 20.12
N ILE A 5 0.43 1.48 21.24
CA ILE A 5 1.07 2.80 21.26
C ILE A 5 2.41 2.75 20.51
N ALA A 6 3.24 1.74 20.76
CA ALA A 6 4.52 1.56 20.06
C ALA A 6 4.33 1.40 18.54
N ARG A 7 3.35 0.61 18.10
CA ARG A 7 3.02 0.44 16.67
C ARG A 7 2.52 1.73 16.03
N ALA A 8 1.69 2.51 16.75
CA ALA A 8 1.21 3.80 16.27
C ALA A 8 2.35 4.83 16.14
N LEU A 9 3.24 4.90 17.14
CA LEU A 9 4.43 5.76 17.08
C LEU A 9 5.35 5.38 15.92
N LEU A 10 5.62 4.08 15.74
CA LEU A 10 6.43 3.58 14.62
C LEU A 10 5.82 3.99 13.26
N SER A 11 4.51 3.88 13.12
CA SER A 11 3.79 4.27 11.91
C SER A 11 3.87 5.78 11.67
N GLY A 12 3.74 6.60 12.72
CA GLY A 12 3.92 8.04 12.64
C GLY A 12 5.33 8.45 12.23
N VAL A 13 6.35 7.81 12.82
CA VAL A 13 7.76 8.03 12.45
C VAL A 13 7.99 7.70 10.97
N LEU A 14 7.40 6.61 10.48
CA LEU A 14 7.50 6.22 9.07
C LEU A 14 6.92 7.29 8.14
N ILE A 15 5.73 7.81 8.46
CA ILE A 15 5.07 8.87 7.68
C ILE A 15 5.93 10.13 7.66
N VAL A 16 6.44 10.55 8.82
CA VAL A 16 7.31 11.74 8.94
C VAL A 16 8.60 11.55 8.13
N ALA A 17 9.23 10.38 8.23
CA ALA A 17 10.45 10.07 7.49
C ALA A 17 10.23 10.14 5.97
N ILE A 18 9.14 9.54 5.46
CA ILE A 18 8.79 9.60 4.03
C ILE A 18 8.56 11.05 3.58
N ALA A 19 7.79 11.82 4.36
CA ALA A 19 7.49 13.20 4.04
C ALA A 19 8.76 14.09 4.02
N GLU A 20 9.67 13.90 4.97
CA GLU A 20 10.88 14.72 5.07
C GLU A 20 11.92 14.36 4.01
N ILE A 21 12.08 13.08 3.69
CA ILE A 21 12.93 12.62 2.57
C ILE A 21 12.39 13.18 1.25
N GLY A 22 11.08 13.10 1.03
CA GLY A 22 10.43 13.58 -0.20
C GLY A 22 10.60 15.08 -0.45
N LYS A 23 10.65 15.91 0.61
CA LYS A 23 10.91 17.36 0.48
C LYS A 23 12.30 17.67 -0.06
N ARG A 24 13.32 16.91 0.36
CA ARG A 24 14.72 17.15 -0.04
C ARG A 24 15.07 16.44 -1.34
N LEU A 25 14.60 15.20 -1.50
CA LEU A 25 14.97 14.29 -2.58
C LEU A 25 13.73 13.52 -3.06
N PRO A 26 12.91 14.09 -3.97
CA PRO A 26 11.64 13.49 -4.40
C PRO A 26 11.76 12.06 -4.93
N ALA A 27 12.84 11.75 -5.67
CA ALA A 27 13.09 10.41 -6.21
C ALA A 27 13.37 9.38 -5.10
N LEU A 28 14.15 9.75 -4.08
CA LEU A 28 14.38 8.88 -2.91
C LEU A 28 13.12 8.79 -2.04
N GLY A 29 12.34 9.87 -1.93
CA GLY A 29 11.03 9.84 -1.27
C GLY A 29 10.09 8.83 -1.93
N ALA A 30 10.04 8.81 -3.27
CA ALA A 30 9.27 7.83 -4.03
C ALA A 30 9.80 6.40 -3.84
N LEU A 31 11.13 6.20 -3.83
CA LEU A 31 11.73 4.89 -3.56
C LEU A 31 11.32 4.38 -2.17
N VAL A 32 11.49 5.20 -1.13
CA VAL A 32 11.13 4.83 0.25
C VAL A 32 9.63 4.63 0.40
N ALA A 33 8.80 5.45 -0.25
CA ALA A 33 7.35 5.28 -0.26
C ALA A 33 6.91 4.00 -1.00
N SER A 34 7.66 3.55 -2.01
CA SER A 34 7.39 2.30 -2.74
C SER A 34 7.78 1.06 -1.96
N LEU A 35 8.68 1.18 -0.96
CA LEU A 35 9.03 0.06 -0.11
C LEU A 35 7.82 -0.32 0.74
N PRO A 36 7.44 -1.61 0.80
CA PRO A 36 6.29 -2.06 1.56
C PRO A 36 6.63 -2.17 3.07
N LEU A 37 7.24 -1.12 3.65
CA LEU A 37 7.76 -1.10 5.02
C LEU A 37 6.69 -1.47 6.05
N VAL A 38 5.48 -0.95 5.87
CA VAL A 38 4.32 -1.31 6.71
C VAL A 38 3.99 -2.80 6.59
N SER A 39 4.03 -3.36 5.39
CA SER A 39 3.75 -4.79 5.17
C SER A 39 4.87 -5.66 5.74
N VAL A 40 6.13 -5.29 5.56
CA VAL A 40 7.29 -6.02 6.13
C VAL A 40 7.21 -6.03 7.66
N LEU A 41 6.93 -4.88 8.28
CA LEU A 41 6.72 -4.80 9.73
C LEU A 41 5.54 -5.67 10.17
N GLY A 42 4.44 -5.65 9.41
CA GLY A 42 3.28 -6.53 9.64
C GLY A 42 3.66 -8.01 9.59
N MET A 43 4.43 -8.44 8.59
CA MET A 43 4.90 -9.82 8.44
C MET A 43 5.84 -10.24 9.58
N ILE A 44 6.78 -9.37 10.00
CA ILE A 44 7.67 -9.65 11.13
C ILE A 44 6.85 -9.85 12.41
N LEU A 45 5.87 -8.98 12.67
CA LEU A 45 5.01 -9.08 13.84
C LEU A 45 4.11 -10.32 13.79
N LEU A 46 3.56 -10.65 12.61
CA LEU A 46 2.76 -11.85 12.41
C LEU A 46 3.58 -13.11 12.66
N TRP A 47 4.81 -13.15 12.13
CA TRP A 47 5.75 -14.25 12.33
C TRP A 47 6.12 -14.42 13.81
N GLN A 48 6.42 -13.32 14.50
CA GLN A 48 6.73 -13.33 15.94
C GLN A 48 5.54 -13.81 16.78
N ALA A 49 4.31 -13.45 16.39
CA ALA A 49 3.11 -13.87 17.10
C ALA A 49 2.77 -15.35 16.84
N ARG A 50 2.93 -15.82 15.60
CA ARG A 50 2.68 -17.21 15.19
C ARG A 50 3.57 -17.56 14.00
N PRO A 51 4.69 -18.28 14.20
CA PRO A 51 5.61 -18.64 13.13
C PRO A 51 5.05 -19.81 12.31
N ASP A 52 4.10 -19.50 11.44
CA ASP A 52 3.42 -20.44 10.54
C ASP A 52 3.74 -20.07 9.08
N ALA A 53 4.48 -20.95 8.41
CA ALA A 53 4.99 -20.72 7.06
C ALA A 53 3.86 -20.66 6.01
N GLU A 54 2.83 -21.48 6.14
CA GLU A 54 1.71 -21.49 5.19
C GLU A 54 0.88 -20.22 5.33
N ASN A 55 0.61 -19.80 6.57
CA ASN A 55 -0.07 -18.52 6.83
C ASN A 55 0.73 -17.34 6.26
N MET A 56 2.05 -17.34 6.44
CA MET A 56 2.92 -16.29 5.89
C MET A 56 2.91 -16.29 4.36
N ALA A 57 2.96 -17.46 3.72
CA ALA A 57 2.91 -17.59 2.27
C ALA A 57 1.58 -17.08 1.70
N VAL A 58 0.45 -17.44 2.32
CA VAL A 58 -0.88 -16.93 1.94
C VAL A 58 -0.95 -15.41 2.12
N HIS A 59 -0.46 -14.88 3.25
CA HIS A 59 -0.49 -13.44 3.51
C HIS A 59 0.37 -12.65 2.53
N ALA A 60 1.59 -13.11 2.25
CA ALA A 60 2.49 -12.50 1.28
C ALA A 60 1.91 -12.58 -0.15
N GLY A 61 1.36 -13.72 -0.54
CA GLY A 61 0.71 -13.92 -1.83
C GLY A 61 -0.51 -13.01 -2.02
N ALA A 62 -1.38 -12.93 -1.02
CA ALA A 62 -2.52 -12.02 -1.04
C ALA A 62 -2.07 -10.56 -1.16
N THR A 63 -1.06 -10.15 -0.39
CA THR A 63 -0.49 -8.79 -0.44
C THR A 63 -0.01 -8.45 -1.84
N PHE A 64 0.69 -9.36 -2.52
CA PHE A 64 1.12 -9.17 -3.91
C PHE A 64 -0.06 -8.89 -4.85
N TRP A 65 -1.12 -9.70 -4.77
CA TRP A 65 -2.32 -9.50 -5.58
C TRP A 65 -3.02 -8.18 -5.27
N TYR A 66 -3.11 -7.78 -3.99
CA TYR A 66 -3.69 -6.49 -3.60
C TYR A 66 -2.84 -5.28 -4.01
N VAL A 67 -1.53 -5.42 -4.23
CA VAL A 67 -0.71 -4.29 -4.73
C VAL A 67 -1.06 -3.96 -6.18
N LEU A 68 -1.30 -4.96 -7.04
CA LEU A 68 -1.50 -4.74 -8.48
C LEU A 68 -2.64 -3.76 -8.82
N PRO A 69 -3.85 -3.88 -8.25
CA PRO A 69 -4.94 -2.94 -8.52
C PRO A 69 -4.71 -1.53 -7.96
N SER A 70 -3.76 -1.35 -7.04
CA SER A 70 -3.41 -0.03 -6.49
C SER A 70 -2.43 0.75 -7.39
N LEU A 71 -1.62 0.06 -8.21
CA LEU A 71 -0.63 0.67 -9.09
C LEU A 71 -1.23 1.67 -10.12
N PRO A 72 -2.38 1.40 -10.76
CA PRO A 72 -2.97 2.33 -11.73
C PRO A 72 -3.27 3.73 -11.17
N MET A 73 -3.54 3.87 -9.87
CA MET A 73 -3.73 5.18 -9.25
C MET A 73 -2.47 6.05 -9.34
N PHE A 74 -1.28 5.46 -9.18
CA PHE A 74 0.00 6.17 -9.29
C PHE A 74 0.32 6.65 -10.71
N LEU A 75 -0.32 6.07 -11.73
CA LEU A 75 -0.27 6.54 -13.12
C LEU A 75 -1.38 7.55 -13.43
N LEU A 76 -2.58 7.33 -12.90
CA LEU A 76 -3.72 8.22 -13.12
C LEU A 76 -3.48 9.61 -12.52
N MET A 77 -2.99 9.69 -11.28
CA MET A 77 -2.74 10.96 -10.60
C MET A 77 -1.84 11.92 -11.39
N PRO A 78 -0.62 11.55 -11.84
CA PRO A 78 0.23 12.47 -12.60
C PRO A 78 -0.41 12.86 -13.94
N VAL A 79 -1.19 11.98 -14.59
CA VAL A 79 -1.92 12.32 -15.83
C VAL A 79 -2.97 13.39 -15.55
N LEU A 80 -3.81 13.22 -14.53
CA LEU A 80 -4.85 14.19 -14.20
C LEU A 80 -4.27 15.54 -13.76
N LEU A 81 -3.22 15.52 -12.93
CA LEU A 81 -2.51 16.72 -12.49
C LEU A 81 -1.89 17.49 -13.68
N ARG A 82 -1.27 16.78 -14.64
CA ARG A 82 -0.69 17.38 -15.85
C ARG A 82 -1.75 17.94 -16.81
N ASN A 83 -2.98 17.43 -16.75
CA ASN A 83 -4.13 17.92 -17.50
C ASN A 83 -4.86 19.09 -16.80
N GLY A 84 -4.31 19.64 -15.71
CA GLY A 84 -4.85 20.81 -15.03
C GLY A 84 -5.96 20.52 -14.02
N LEU A 85 -6.25 19.24 -13.73
CA LEU A 85 -7.16 18.89 -12.63
C LEU A 85 -6.49 19.19 -11.28
N GLY A 86 -7.26 19.72 -10.33
CA GLY A 86 -6.78 19.97 -8.98
C GLY A 86 -6.34 18.70 -8.25
N PHE A 87 -5.48 18.86 -7.23
CA PHE A 87 -4.96 17.75 -6.42
C PHE A 87 -6.06 16.88 -5.81
N TRP A 88 -7.05 17.50 -5.14
CA TRP A 88 -8.13 16.78 -4.46
C TRP A 88 -9.01 15.99 -5.41
N ALA A 89 -9.31 16.54 -6.59
CA ALA A 89 -10.07 15.85 -7.63
C ALA A 89 -9.28 14.64 -8.18
N SER A 90 -7.98 14.83 -8.43
CA SER A 90 -7.08 13.77 -8.91
C SER A 90 -6.93 12.64 -7.88
N LEU A 91 -6.82 12.99 -6.59
CA LEU A 91 -6.77 12.04 -5.49
C LEU A 91 -8.07 11.24 -5.38
N LEU A 92 -9.23 11.92 -5.41
CA LEU A 92 -10.53 11.25 -5.37
C LEU A 92 -10.72 10.28 -6.53
N ALA A 93 -10.37 10.68 -7.75
CA ALA A 93 -10.42 9.83 -8.92
C ALA A 93 -9.52 8.59 -8.78
N GLY A 94 -8.30 8.76 -8.24
CA GLY A 94 -7.39 7.67 -7.92
C GLY A 94 -7.96 6.68 -6.89
N CYS A 95 -8.55 7.20 -5.82
CA CYS A 95 -9.20 6.37 -4.80
C CYS A 95 -10.39 5.58 -5.38
N VAL A 96 -11.27 6.24 -6.14
CA VAL A 96 -12.42 5.59 -6.80
C VAL A 96 -11.94 4.50 -7.76
N LEU A 97 -10.93 4.78 -8.59
CA LEU A 97 -10.33 3.79 -9.48
C LEU A 97 -9.84 2.56 -8.69
N THR A 98 -9.10 2.78 -7.60
CA THR A 98 -8.54 1.69 -6.78
C THR A 98 -9.66 0.83 -6.18
N ILE A 99 -10.73 1.45 -5.66
CA ILE A 99 -11.89 0.74 -5.10
C ILE A 99 -12.58 -0.13 -6.17
N VAL A 100 -12.77 0.42 -7.37
CA VAL A 100 -13.35 -0.33 -8.49
C VAL A 100 -12.47 -1.52 -8.86
N LEU A 101 -11.16 -1.31 -8.99
CA LEU A 101 -10.23 -2.39 -9.36
C LEU A 101 -10.12 -3.47 -8.26
N TYR A 102 -10.16 -3.11 -6.98
CA TYR A 102 -10.26 -4.09 -5.88
C TYR A 102 -11.56 -4.88 -5.94
N SER A 103 -12.69 -4.21 -6.18
CA SER A 103 -13.99 -4.88 -6.29
C SER A 103 -14.00 -5.89 -7.44
N LEU A 104 -13.42 -5.51 -8.59
CA LEU A 104 -13.24 -6.41 -9.73
C LEU A 104 -12.32 -7.57 -9.37
N MET A 105 -11.18 -7.31 -8.72
CA MET A 105 -10.25 -8.37 -8.33
C MET A 105 -10.88 -9.36 -7.34
N MET A 106 -11.66 -8.89 -6.36
CA MET A 106 -12.35 -9.78 -5.42
C MET A 106 -13.44 -10.61 -6.12
N HIS A 107 -14.11 -10.05 -7.13
CA HIS A 107 -15.17 -10.76 -7.85
C HIS A 107 -14.64 -11.76 -8.88
N PHE A 108 -13.56 -11.42 -9.58
CA PHE A 108 -12.98 -12.23 -10.66
C PHE A 108 -11.76 -13.05 -10.23
N GLY A 109 -11.04 -12.64 -9.19
CA GLY A 109 -9.86 -13.31 -8.66
C GLY A 109 -10.11 -14.77 -8.26
N PRO A 110 -11.20 -15.10 -7.54
CA PRO A 110 -11.54 -16.49 -7.24
C PRO A 110 -11.77 -17.33 -8.51
N ARG A 111 -12.28 -16.72 -9.59
CA ARG A 111 -12.48 -17.41 -10.88
C ARG A 111 -11.17 -17.70 -11.62
N LEU A 112 -10.11 -16.98 -11.28
CA LEU A 112 -8.74 -17.17 -11.79
C LEU A 112 -7.91 -18.11 -10.89
N GLY A 113 -8.52 -18.74 -9.88
CA GLY A 113 -7.84 -19.63 -8.94
C GLY A 113 -7.04 -18.90 -7.85
N LEU A 114 -7.22 -17.58 -7.71
CA LEU A 114 -6.55 -16.81 -6.67
C LEU A 114 -7.29 -16.98 -5.33
N LYS A 115 -6.54 -17.35 -4.29
CA LYS A 115 -7.00 -17.30 -2.89
C LYS A 115 -6.83 -15.87 -2.38
N VAL A 116 -7.69 -14.96 -2.82
CA VAL A 116 -7.76 -13.53 -2.40
C VAL A 116 -8.82 -13.31 -1.35
#